data_AF-A0A4Q0YHF0-F1
#
_entry.id   AF-A0A4Q0YHF0-F1
#
_cell.length_a   1.000
_cell.length_b   1.000
_cell.length_c   1.000
_cell.angle_alpha   90.00
_cell.angle_beta   90.00
_cell.angle_gamma   90.00
#
_symmetry.space_group_name_H-M   'P 1'
#
loop_
_entity.id
_entity.type
_entity.pdbx_description
1 polymer ?
#
loop_
_entity_poly.entity_id
_entity_poly.type
_entity_poly.pdbx_seq_one_letter_code
_entity_poly.pdbx_strand_id
1 'polypeptide(L)'
;MSILAETSSSLEQIKLVLEKELPMYREAFCDRTCFIMACLSELVYLKFNKPILDPNDKELVKKVSNLLVDESKLLNLYKLLELLSYNHEEEKEKLKKELDILDFQIDKLFNKEGTQAMIVSTSKFYALVFRGTEATSIADIKSDLKAKQTKCELGGKIHTGFKEAFELVQKEIQDYIDENLKDKPLLITGHSLGGALATVATKSLKYDKIAACYTFGSPRVGDEIWMLGIKAPVYRIVNSADPVTMLPFGTEAVDILTFLFRFVPYIGEKISRYLESNFSGYSHAGYMRYLTNIENGEFEKAELVYSVSFLRRIRAYLLRKMPFSSIPADHAISVYRKKLHFIAFKRNQ
;
A
#
# COMPACT_ATOMS: atom_id res chain seq x y z
N MET A 1 -42.04 -18.24 20.68
CA MET A 1 -40.77 -18.10 19.94
C MET A 1 -40.90 -16.88 19.03
N SER A 2 -39.84 -16.10 18.89
CA SER A 2 -39.82 -14.92 18.01
C SER A 2 -39.30 -15.33 16.64
N ILE A 3 -39.70 -14.64 15.57
CA ILE A 3 -39.08 -14.77 14.24
C ILE A 3 -37.56 -14.54 14.32
N LEU A 4 -37.12 -13.74 15.29
CA LEU A 4 -35.70 -13.43 15.50
C LEU A 4 -34.99 -14.45 16.41
N ALA A 5 -35.72 -15.22 17.21
CA ALA A 5 -35.14 -16.17 18.16
C ALA A 5 -36.06 -17.39 18.30
N GLU A 6 -35.80 -18.37 17.46
CA GLU A 6 -36.51 -19.65 17.43
C GLU A 6 -36.10 -20.54 18.62
N THR A 7 -34.90 -20.35 19.17
CA THR A 7 -34.40 -21.09 20.35
C THR A 7 -33.95 -20.14 21.47
N SER A 8 -33.96 -20.62 22.71
CA SER A 8 -33.43 -19.87 23.87
C SER A 8 -31.95 -19.53 23.70
N SER A 9 -31.17 -20.43 23.10
CA SER A 9 -29.76 -20.21 22.77
C SER A 9 -29.59 -19.05 21.77
N SER A 10 -30.42 -19.00 20.71
CA SER A 10 -30.42 -17.88 19.77
C SER A 10 -30.79 -16.55 20.44
N LEU A 11 -31.71 -16.56 21.39
CA LEU A 11 -32.08 -15.36 22.15
C LEU A 11 -30.92 -14.85 23.01
N GLU A 12 -30.19 -15.74 23.68
CA GLU A 12 -29.00 -15.40 24.46
C GLU A 12 -27.90 -14.82 23.57
N GLN A 13 -27.64 -15.43 22.41
CA GLN A 13 -26.67 -14.91 21.44
C GLN A 13 -27.02 -13.50 20.96
N ILE A 14 -28.31 -13.22 20.69
CA ILE A 14 -28.75 -11.88 20.29
C ILE A 14 -28.51 -10.86 21.41
N LYS A 15 -28.85 -11.20 22.65
CA LYS A 15 -28.59 -10.32 23.81
C LYS A 15 -27.10 -10.01 23.96
N LEU A 16 -26.24 -11.02 23.84
CA LEU A 16 -24.78 -10.85 23.87
C LEU A 16 -24.24 -9.95 22.75
N VAL A 17 -24.91 -9.88 21.59
CA VAL A 17 -24.54 -8.96 20.51
C VAL A 17 -25.01 -7.53 20.82
N LEU A 18 -26.23 -7.37 21.35
CA LEU A 18 -26.80 -6.06 21.69
C LEU A 18 -26.09 -5.37 22.88
N GLU A 19 -25.46 -6.14 23.76
CA GLU A 19 -24.64 -5.62 24.86
C GLU A 19 -23.32 -5.01 24.39
N LYS A 20 -22.88 -5.28 23.15
CA LYS A 20 -21.63 -4.73 22.61
C LYS A 20 -21.85 -3.33 22.07
N GLU A 21 -20.92 -2.42 22.39
CA GLU A 21 -20.94 -1.07 21.84
C GLU A 21 -20.84 -1.07 20.31
N LEU A 22 -21.65 -0.22 19.68
CA LEU A 22 -21.61 -0.04 18.23
C LEU A 22 -20.34 0.73 17.83
N PRO A 23 -19.59 0.25 16.82
CA PRO A 23 -18.34 0.88 16.42
C PRO A 23 -18.59 2.15 15.58
N MET A 24 -19.01 3.24 16.22
CA MET A 24 -19.38 4.52 15.59
C MET A 24 -18.22 5.26 14.90
N TYR A 25 -16.99 4.82 15.12
CA TYR A 25 -15.77 5.39 14.55
C TYR A 25 -15.44 4.83 13.15
N ARG A 26 -16.16 3.81 12.66
CA ARG A 26 -15.92 3.24 11.32
C ARG A 26 -16.43 4.22 10.27
N GLU A 27 -15.53 4.68 9.40
CA GLU A 27 -15.87 5.71 8.42
C GLU A 27 -16.32 5.13 7.08
N ALA A 28 -17.44 5.64 6.57
CA ALA A 28 -17.85 5.43 5.19
C ALA A 28 -16.84 6.08 4.22
N PHE A 29 -16.83 5.61 2.96
CA PHE A 29 -15.96 6.17 1.94
C PHE A 29 -16.26 7.66 1.73
N CYS A 30 -15.22 8.49 1.70
CA CYS A 30 -15.31 9.93 1.45
C CYS A 30 -14.24 10.35 0.44
N ASP A 31 -14.62 11.08 -0.61
CA ASP A 31 -13.69 11.56 -1.64
C ASP A 31 -12.62 12.50 -1.05
N ARG A 32 -12.99 13.33 -0.07
CA ARG A 32 -12.07 14.25 0.62
C ARG A 32 -11.05 13.49 1.45
N THR A 33 -11.49 12.52 2.26
CA THR A 33 -10.60 11.65 3.04
C THR A 33 -9.68 10.88 2.10
N CYS A 34 -10.21 10.33 1.01
CA CYS A 34 -9.44 9.63 -0.01
C CYS A 34 -8.33 10.51 -0.62
N PHE A 35 -8.63 11.78 -0.93
CA PHE A 35 -7.62 12.73 -1.42
C PHE A 35 -6.54 13.02 -0.37
N ILE A 36 -6.92 13.30 0.88
CA ILE A 36 -5.96 13.55 1.98
C ILE A 36 -5.04 12.33 2.18
N MET A 37 -5.61 11.12 2.20
CA MET A 37 -4.84 9.87 2.33
C MET A 37 -3.88 9.65 1.15
N ALA A 38 -4.23 10.12 -0.06
CA ALA A 38 -3.34 10.09 -1.21
C ALA A 38 -2.18 11.09 -1.07
N CYS A 39 -2.44 12.31 -0.54
CA CYS A 39 -1.40 13.27 -0.22
C CYS A 39 -0.40 12.70 0.78
N LEU A 40 -0.88 12.13 1.90
CA LEU A 40 -0.01 11.52 2.91
C LEU A 40 0.82 10.36 2.32
N SER A 41 0.21 9.54 1.46
CA SER A 41 0.91 8.45 0.77
C SER A 41 1.99 8.91 -0.22
N GLU A 42 1.94 10.16 -0.68
CA GLU A 42 3.00 10.79 -1.48
C GLU A 42 4.09 11.38 -0.57
N LEU A 43 3.69 12.07 0.50
CA LEU A 43 4.63 12.73 1.42
C LEU A 43 5.55 11.75 2.17
N VAL A 44 5.09 10.54 2.46
CA VAL A 44 5.92 9.52 3.13
C VAL A 44 7.13 9.06 2.29
N TYR A 45 7.20 9.42 1.00
CA TYR A 45 8.37 9.18 0.15
C TYR A 45 9.49 10.22 0.33
N LEU A 46 9.23 11.36 0.99
CA LEU A 46 10.29 12.32 1.34
C LEU A 46 11.32 11.64 2.23
N LYS A 47 12.60 11.85 1.94
CA LYS A 47 13.69 11.12 2.62
C LYS A 47 14.00 11.82 3.95
N PHE A 48 13.20 11.56 4.98
CA PHE A 48 13.35 12.17 6.31
C PHE A 48 14.30 11.42 7.26
N ASN A 49 14.79 10.24 6.84
CA ASN A 49 15.70 9.42 7.65
C ASN A 49 17.15 9.84 7.45
N LYS A 50 18.04 9.48 8.37
CA LYS A 50 19.48 9.70 8.14
C LYS A 50 19.93 8.92 6.90
N PRO A 51 20.73 9.52 6.01
CA PRO A 51 21.29 8.80 4.88
C PRO A 51 22.14 7.62 5.36
N ILE A 52 22.22 6.57 4.53
CA ILE A 52 23.05 5.37 4.83
C ILE A 52 24.53 5.76 4.92
N LEU A 53 24.93 6.81 4.19
CA LEU A 53 26.27 7.36 4.17
C LEU A 53 26.21 8.85 4.51
N ASP A 54 26.94 9.28 5.52
CA ASP A 54 27.10 10.70 5.81
C ASP A 54 28.15 11.28 4.83
N PRO A 55 27.78 12.23 3.94
CA PRO A 55 28.75 12.89 3.05
C PRO A 55 29.87 13.62 3.79
N ASN A 56 29.66 13.97 5.07
CA ASN A 56 30.68 14.60 5.90
C ASN A 56 31.62 13.60 6.58
N ASP A 57 31.40 12.29 6.41
CA ASP A 57 32.33 11.25 6.86
C ASP A 57 33.57 11.24 5.94
N LYS A 58 34.50 12.15 6.25
CA LYS A 58 35.79 12.31 5.58
C LYS A 58 36.62 11.02 5.60
N GLU A 59 36.36 10.11 6.53
CA GLU A 59 37.12 8.86 6.66
C GLU A 59 36.63 7.83 5.63
N LEU A 60 35.32 7.74 5.42
CA LEU A 60 34.72 6.88 4.39
C LEU A 60 35.12 7.33 2.98
N VAL A 61 35.00 8.62 2.69
CA VAL A 61 35.41 9.19 1.38
C VAL A 61 36.89 8.91 1.10
N LYS A 62 37.76 9.05 2.11
CA LYS A 62 39.20 8.79 2.00
C LYS A 62 39.54 7.30 1.85
N LYS A 63 38.80 6.40 2.51
CA LYS A 63 38.97 4.94 2.35
C LYS A 63 38.59 4.50 0.95
N VAL A 64 37.47 5.01 0.43
CA VAL A 64 36.98 4.60 -0.89
C VAL A 64 37.84 5.23 -2.02
N SER A 65 38.33 6.46 -1.85
CA SER A 65 39.25 7.07 -2.82
C SER A 65 40.57 6.32 -2.94
N ASN A 66 41.07 5.73 -1.84
CA ASN A 66 42.32 4.97 -1.83
C ASN A 66 42.18 3.55 -2.42
N LEU A 67 40.97 3.02 -2.52
CA LEU A 67 40.68 1.67 -3.04
C LEU A 67 40.43 1.63 -4.55
N LEU A 68 40.25 2.79 -5.20
CA LEU A 68 39.88 2.88 -6.60
C LEU A 68 40.99 3.52 -7.43
N VAL A 69 41.56 2.74 -8.36
CA VAL A 69 42.64 3.16 -9.28
C VAL A 69 42.08 3.73 -10.60
N ASP A 70 40.78 3.63 -10.83
CA ASP A 70 40.11 3.96 -12.09
C ASP A 70 39.20 5.20 -11.95
N GLU A 71 39.57 6.29 -12.63
CA GLU A 71 38.85 7.59 -12.60
C GLU A 71 37.40 7.49 -13.07
N SER A 72 37.08 6.58 -14.00
CA SER A 72 35.72 6.40 -14.50
C SER A 72 34.78 5.81 -13.45
N LYS A 73 35.30 4.92 -12.60
CA LYS A 73 34.56 4.32 -11.47
C LYS A 73 34.42 5.31 -10.31
N LEU A 74 35.41 6.17 -10.11
CA LEU A 74 35.33 7.26 -9.15
C LEU A 74 34.17 8.22 -9.47
N LEU A 75 33.98 8.61 -10.73
CA LEU A 75 32.87 9.49 -11.12
C LEU A 75 31.49 8.86 -10.88
N ASN A 76 31.32 7.57 -11.19
CA ASN A 76 30.08 6.84 -10.92
C ASN A 76 29.83 6.66 -9.42
N LEU A 77 30.89 6.45 -8.65
CA LEU A 77 30.81 6.40 -7.20
C LEU A 77 30.45 7.77 -6.60
N TYR A 78 31.04 8.88 -7.07
CA TYR A 78 30.67 10.21 -6.60
C TYR A 78 29.20 10.51 -6.87
N LYS A 79 28.69 10.14 -8.06
CA LYS A 79 27.25 10.23 -8.35
C LYS A 79 26.41 9.36 -7.42
N LEU A 80 26.86 8.15 -7.09
CA LEU A 80 26.17 7.27 -6.15
C LEU A 80 26.19 7.84 -4.73
N LEU A 81 27.34 8.35 -4.29
CA LEU A 81 27.51 9.01 -3.00
C LEU A 81 26.61 10.23 -2.92
N GLU A 82 26.57 11.06 -3.97
CA GLU A 82 25.69 12.23 -4.09
C GLU A 82 24.20 11.84 -4.01
N LEU A 83 23.81 10.72 -4.64
CA LEU A 83 22.45 10.18 -4.59
C LEU A 83 22.07 9.62 -3.20
N LEU A 84 23.07 9.16 -2.45
CA LEU A 84 22.94 8.61 -1.09
C LEU A 84 23.12 9.68 -0.01
N SER A 85 23.76 10.80 -0.32
CA SER A 85 24.00 11.92 0.57
C SER A 85 22.91 12.98 0.38
N TYR A 86 21.88 12.91 1.19
CA TYR A 86 20.87 13.97 1.27
C TYR A 86 20.85 14.58 2.66
N ASN A 87 20.49 15.85 2.73
CA ASN A 87 20.32 16.54 3.99
C ASN A 87 18.98 16.15 4.62
N HIS A 88 19.00 15.12 5.47
CA HIS A 88 17.81 14.61 6.14
C HIS A 88 17.06 15.66 6.98
N GLU A 89 17.75 16.65 7.54
CA GLU A 89 17.10 17.73 8.31
C GLU A 89 16.32 18.67 7.37
N GLU A 90 16.86 19.00 6.20
CA GLU A 90 16.17 19.81 5.20
C GLU A 90 14.92 19.10 4.65
N GLU A 91 15.05 17.80 4.32
CA GLU A 91 13.91 16.98 3.87
C GLU A 91 12.84 16.83 4.95
N LYS A 92 13.23 16.74 6.22
CA LYS A 92 12.30 16.71 7.35
C LYS A 92 11.57 18.04 7.52
N GLU A 93 12.26 19.17 7.37
CA GLU A 93 11.63 20.49 7.38
C GLU A 93 10.68 20.68 6.19
N LYS A 94 11.04 20.15 5.02
CA LYS A 94 10.14 20.12 3.86
C LYS A 94 8.89 19.29 4.13
N LEU A 95 9.03 18.09 4.72
CA LEU A 95 7.90 17.25 5.13
C LEU A 95 6.97 17.99 6.10
N LYS A 96 7.51 18.67 7.10
CA LYS A 96 6.71 19.48 8.04
C LYS A 96 5.91 20.56 7.32
N LYS A 97 6.55 21.35 6.45
CA LYS A 97 5.88 22.41 5.68
C LYS A 97 4.72 21.88 4.83
N GLU A 98 4.90 20.72 4.19
CA GLU A 98 3.84 20.10 3.39
C GLU A 98 2.70 19.54 4.24
N LEU A 99 3.01 19.01 5.43
CA LEU A 99 2.01 18.54 6.39
C LEU A 99 1.24 19.70 7.03
N ASP A 100 1.89 20.83 7.28
CA ASP A 100 1.25 22.05 7.79
C ASP A 100 0.18 22.57 6.83
N ILE A 101 0.40 22.47 5.50
CA ILE A 101 -0.62 22.83 4.48
C ILE A 101 -1.89 21.97 4.64
N LEU A 102 -1.77 20.76 5.17
CA LEU A 102 -2.86 19.81 5.38
C LEU A 102 -3.37 19.81 6.84
N ASP A 103 -2.89 20.71 7.70
CA ASP A 103 -3.15 20.77 9.14
C ASP A 103 -2.72 19.51 9.92
N PHE A 104 -1.63 18.87 9.50
CA PHE A 104 -1.07 17.68 10.16
C PHE A 104 0.20 17.99 10.94
N GLN A 105 0.34 17.34 12.09
CA GLN A 105 1.56 17.30 12.89
C GLN A 105 2.22 15.92 12.77
N ILE A 106 3.55 15.89 12.83
CA ILE A 106 4.31 14.63 12.87
C ILE A 106 4.36 14.14 14.32
N ASP A 107 3.76 12.97 14.56
CA ASP A 107 3.72 12.32 15.86
C ASP A 107 4.93 11.39 16.03
N LYS A 108 5.17 10.50 15.04
CA LYS A 108 6.26 9.52 15.07
C LYS A 108 6.67 9.06 13.67
N LEU A 109 7.97 8.85 13.49
CA LEU A 109 8.55 8.28 12.26
C LEU A 109 9.14 6.91 12.59
N PHE A 110 8.91 5.93 11.71
CA PHE A 110 9.37 4.55 11.83
C PHE A 110 10.27 4.20 10.64
N ASN A 111 11.42 3.59 10.91
CA ASN A 111 12.33 3.12 9.88
C ASN A 111 13.14 1.94 10.39
N LYS A 112 12.89 0.75 9.83
CA LYS A 112 13.64 -0.45 10.17
C LYS A 112 13.81 -1.34 8.95
N GLU A 113 15.08 -1.63 8.63
CA GLU A 113 15.47 -2.54 7.54
C GLU A 113 14.73 -2.25 6.21
N GLY A 114 14.60 -0.98 5.86
CA GLY A 114 13.95 -0.53 4.62
C GLY A 114 12.42 -0.39 4.71
N THR A 115 11.78 -0.87 5.77
CA THR A 115 10.36 -0.62 6.03
C THR A 115 10.20 0.73 6.73
N GLN A 116 9.42 1.63 6.10
CA GLN A 116 9.23 2.99 6.58
C GLN A 116 7.74 3.31 6.75
N ALA A 117 7.43 3.99 7.84
CA ALA A 117 6.10 4.49 8.12
C ALA A 117 6.15 5.80 8.92
N MET A 118 5.04 6.52 8.97
CA MET A 118 4.86 7.65 9.86
C MET A 118 3.46 7.64 10.48
N ILE A 119 3.37 8.10 11.71
CA ILE A 119 2.10 8.53 12.31
C ILE A 119 2.10 10.05 12.30
N VAL A 120 1.01 10.60 11.78
CA VAL A 120 0.71 12.03 11.77
C VAL A 120 -0.68 12.25 12.34
N SER A 121 -0.94 13.42 12.91
CA SER A 121 -2.22 13.70 13.56
C SER A 121 -2.79 15.06 13.20
N THR A 122 -4.12 15.15 13.27
CA THR A 122 -4.87 16.40 13.28
C THR A 122 -5.61 16.53 14.62
N SER A 123 -6.39 17.59 14.79
CA SER A 123 -7.34 17.69 15.91
C SER A 123 -8.44 16.61 15.87
N LYS A 124 -8.68 15.97 14.71
CA LYS A 124 -9.83 15.06 14.49
C LYS A 124 -9.47 13.59 14.40
N PHE A 125 -8.31 13.24 13.84
CA PHE A 125 -7.90 11.85 13.60
C PHE A 125 -6.38 11.68 13.54
N TYR A 126 -5.93 10.45 13.74
CA TYR A 126 -4.58 9.98 13.47
C TYR A 126 -4.50 9.34 12.09
N ALA A 127 -3.37 9.45 11.41
CA ALA A 127 -3.09 8.71 10.19
C ALA A 127 -1.77 7.94 10.30
N LEU A 128 -1.83 6.62 10.15
CA LEU A 128 -0.66 5.75 9.99
C LEU A 128 -0.40 5.52 8.50
N VAL A 129 0.76 5.94 8.04
CA VAL A 129 1.11 6.03 6.61
C VAL A 129 2.33 5.17 6.33
N PHE A 130 2.21 4.18 5.45
CA PHE A 130 3.31 3.31 5.05
C PHE A 130 3.90 3.74 3.70
N ARG A 131 5.24 3.80 3.63
CA ARG A 131 5.96 4.04 2.39
C ARG A 131 5.97 2.78 1.52
N GLY A 132 5.82 2.94 0.20
CA GLY A 132 6.11 1.89 -0.76
C GLY A 132 7.56 1.94 -1.27
N THR A 133 7.93 1.06 -2.19
CA THR A 133 9.20 1.18 -2.90
C THR A 133 9.12 2.23 -4.01
N GLU A 134 10.28 2.77 -4.41
CA GLU A 134 10.38 3.69 -5.54
C GLU A 134 10.16 2.95 -6.89
N ALA A 135 9.77 3.70 -7.92
CA ALA A 135 9.36 3.13 -9.20
C ALA A 135 10.47 2.37 -9.94
N THR A 136 11.73 2.78 -9.73
CA THR A 136 12.94 2.09 -10.21
C THR A 136 13.08 0.69 -9.61
N SER A 137 12.56 0.46 -8.40
CA SER A 137 12.54 -0.81 -7.68
C SER A 137 11.22 -1.57 -7.79
N ILE A 138 10.27 -1.15 -8.66
CA ILE A 138 9.10 -1.98 -8.97
C ILE A 138 9.52 -3.22 -9.77
N ALA A 139 10.60 -3.12 -10.54
CA ALA A 139 11.27 -4.29 -11.10
C ALA A 139 11.73 -5.23 -9.98
N ASP A 140 12.27 -4.67 -8.89
CA ASP A 140 12.67 -5.43 -7.70
C ASP A 140 11.45 -6.05 -7.00
N ILE A 141 10.30 -5.36 -6.86
CA ILE A 141 9.06 -6.02 -6.37
C ILE A 141 8.70 -7.23 -7.26
N LYS A 142 8.79 -7.09 -8.58
CA LYS A 142 8.46 -8.20 -9.51
C LYS A 142 9.43 -9.37 -9.40
N SER A 143 10.69 -9.13 -9.08
CA SER A 143 11.72 -10.18 -8.90
C SER A 143 11.82 -10.72 -7.48
N ASP A 144 11.57 -9.90 -6.45
CA ASP A 144 11.61 -10.21 -5.01
C ASP A 144 10.24 -10.60 -4.43
N LEU A 145 9.18 -10.61 -5.23
CA LEU A 145 7.99 -11.42 -4.99
C LEU A 145 8.44 -12.90 -4.95
N LYS A 146 9.04 -13.31 -3.84
CA LYS A 146 8.86 -14.64 -3.25
C LYS A 146 7.36 -14.76 -2.99
N ALA A 147 6.59 -14.95 -4.06
CA ALA A 147 5.13 -14.93 -4.12
C ALA A 147 4.48 -16.03 -3.27
N LYS A 148 5.31 -16.83 -2.60
CA LYS A 148 4.90 -17.85 -1.65
C LYS A 148 4.05 -17.23 -0.55
N GLN A 149 2.81 -17.68 -0.46
CA GLN A 149 1.98 -17.41 0.70
C GLN A 149 2.42 -18.31 1.87
N THR A 150 2.34 -17.78 3.08
CA THR A 150 2.55 -18.54 4.32
C THR A 150 1.28 -18.55 5.16
N LYS A 151 1.09 -19.60 5.96
CA LYS A 151 -0.03 -19.65 6.91
C LYS A 151 0.14 -18.56 7.95
N CYS A 152 -0.94 -17.85 8.25
CA CYS A 152 -0.96 -16.83 9.28
C CYS A 152 -1.68 -17.35 10.53
N GLU A 153 -1.17 -16.99 11.71
CA GLU A 153 -1.83 -17.31 12.99
C GLU A 153 -3.24 -16.70 13.10
N LEU A 154 -3.46 -15.57 12.42
CA LEU A 154 -4.76 -14.90 12.30
C LEU A 154 -5.70 -15.56 11.28
N GLY A 155 -5.41 -16.78 10.83
CA GLY A 155 -6.17 -17.54 9.84
C GLY A 155 -5.78 -17.21 8.39
N GLY A 156 -6.00 -18.19 7.50
CA GLY A 156 -5.72 -18.08 6.07
C GLY A 156 -4.23 -18.00 5.71
N LYS A 157 -3.94 -17.53 4.51
CA LYS A 157 -2.59 -17.35 3.98
C LYS A 157 -2.32 -15.90 3.56
N ILE A 158 -1.11 -15.44 3.85
CA ILE A 158 -0.63 -14.09 3.55
C ILE A 158 0.67 -14.14 2.76
N HIS A 159 0.93 -13.15 1.92
CA HIS A 159 2.22 -12.97 1.25
C HIS A 159 3.36 -12.90 2.28
N THR A 160 4.34 -13.79 2.16
CA THR A 160 5.45 -13.90 3.12
C THR A 160 6.22 -12.59 3.26
N GLY A 161 6.60 -11.96 2.14
CA GLY A 161 7.34 -10.69 2.18
C GLY A 161 6.59 -9.52 2.82
N PHE A 162 5.25 -9.44 2.70
CA PHE A 162 4.49 -8.36 3.34
C PHE A 162 4.32 -8.60 4.84
N LYS A 163 4.17 -9.88 5.24
CA LYS A 163 4.18 -10.27 6.65
C LYS A 163 5.50 -9.90 7.31
N GLU A 164 6.61 -10.37 6.74
CA GLU A 164 7.96 -10.13 7.28
C GLU A 164 8.28 -8.64 7.34
N ALA A 165 8.00 -7.89 6.28
CA ALA A 165 8.22 -6.44 6.26
C ALA A 165 7.42 -5.70 7.34
N PHE A 166 6.15 -6.07 7.55
CA PHE A 166 5.34 -5.46 8.61
C PHE A 166 5.82 -5.85 10.01
N GLU A 167 6.20 -7.11 10.22
CA GLU A 167 6.69 -7.63 11.51
C GLU A 167 7.93 -6.87 12.02
N LEU A 168 8.77 -6.35 11.12
CA LEU A 168 9.92 -5.51 11.48
C LEU A 168 9.52 -4.30 12.33
N VAL A 169 8.43 -3.62 11.94
CA VAL A 169 7.96 -2.35 12.53
C VAL A 169 6.74 -2.53 13.43
N GLN A 170 6.07 -3.68 13.40
CA GLN A 170 4.80 -3.93 14.08
C GLN A 170 4.88 -3.62 15.58
N LYS A 171 5.91 -4.12 16.28
CA LYS A 171 6.04 -3.91 17.72
C LYS A 171 6.18 -2.44 18.06
N GLU A 172 7.05 -1.69 17.36
CA GLU A 172 7.26 -0.27 17.64
C GLU A 172 5.99 0.56 17.36
N ILE A 173 5.26 0.23 16.29
CA ILE A 173 4.00 0.88 15.97
C ILE A 173 2.93 0.57 17.03
N GLN A 174 2.80 -0.69 17.45
CA GLN A 174 1.82 -1.09 18.47
C GLN A 174 2.12 -0.44 19.82
N ASP A 175 3.38 -0.47 20.26
CA ASP A 175 3.82 0.16 21.51
C ASP A 175 3.47 1.66 21.49
N TYR A 176 3.73 2.35 20.36
CA TYR A 176 3.39 3.76 20.21
C TYR A 176 1.87 4.02 20.26
N ILE A 177 1.07 3.18 19.60
CA ILE A 177 -0.39 3.27 19.60
C ILE A 177 -0.92 3.12 21.03
N ASP A 178 -0.47 2.10 21.76
CA ASP A 178 -0.97 1.78 23.11
C ASP A 178 -0.62 2.90 24.12
N GLU A 179 0.55 3.50 23.97
CA GLU A 179 1.02 4.58 24.83
C GLU A 179 0.33 5.92 24.53
N ASN A 180 0.16 6.27 23.25
CA ASN A 180 -0.09 7.66 22.82
C ASN A 180 -1.47 7.88 22.17
N LEU A 181 -2.12 6.86 21.59
CA LEU A 181 -3.37 7.02 20.84
C LEU A 181 -4.56 6.53 21.69
N LYS A 182 -5.47 7.42 22.10
CA LYS A 182 -6.57 7.04 23.00
C LYS A 182 -7.95 7.61 22.62
N ASP A 183 -7.97 8.76 21.96
CA ASP A 183 -9.16 9.60 21.84
C ASP A 183 -9.74 9.60 20.43
N LYS A 184 -8.90 9.66 19.38
CA LYS A 184 -9.34 9.88 18.00
C LYS A 184 -9.35 8.61 17.12
N PRO A 185 -10.16 8.57 16.05
CA PRO A 185 -10.06 7.52 15.04
C PRO A 185 -8.66 7.47 14.39
N LEU A 186 -8.23 6.25 14.02
CA LEU A 186 -7.01 6.01 13.25
C LEU A 186 -7.35 5.60 11.82
N LEU A 187 -6.90 6.40 10.85
CA LEU A 187 -6.90 6.05 9.44
C LEU A 187 -5.56 5.42 9.05
N ILE A 188 -5.58 4.38 8.24
CA ILE A 188 -4.35 3.70 7.80
C ILE A 188 -4.24 3.84 6.28
N THR A 189 -3.08 4.23 5.77
CA THR A 189 -2.91 4.45 4.34
C THR A 189 -1.53 4.06 3.81
N GLY A 190 -1.46 3.86 2.50
CA GLY A 190 -0.21 3.58 1.83
C GLY A 190 -0.37 3.37 0.33
N HIS A 191 0.75 3.54 -0.39
CA HIS A 191 0.83 3.38 -1.82
C HIS A 191 1.72 2.18 -2.20
N SER A 192 1.35 1.44 -3.26
CA SER A 192 2.13 0.31 -3.77
C SER A 192 2.41 -0.74 -2.67
N LEU A 193 3.67 -1.10 -2.41
CA LEU A 193 4.08 -1.92 -1.26
C LEU A 193 3.52 -1.37 0.06
N GLY A 194 3.56 -0.05 0.28
CA GLY A 194 3.01 0.59 1.48
C GLY A 194 1.51 0.34 1.63
N GLY A 195 0.77 0.23 0.53
CA GLY A 195 -0.65 -0.14 0.57
C GLY A 195 -0.87 -1.60 0.98
N ALA A 196 0.05 -2.51 0.63
CA ALA A 196 0.02 -3.87 1.16
C ALA A 196 0.26 -3.87 2.67
N LEU A 197 1.29 -3.17 3.15
CA LEU A 197 1.61 -3.04 4.58
C LEU A 197 0.46 -2.39 5.36
N ALA A 198 -0.19 -1.36 4.80
CA ALA A 198 -1.38 -0.74 5.38
C ALA A 198 -2.52 -1.76 5.58
N THR A 199 -2.73 -2.66 4.62
CA THR A 199 -3.74 -3.73 4.73
C THR A 199 -3.37 -4.74 5.82
N VAL A 200 -2.09 -5.14 5.90
CA VAL A 200 -1.60 -6.02 6.98
C VAL A 200 -1.78 -5.36 8.34
N ALA A 201 -1.37 -4.10 8.48
CA ALA A 201 -1.50 -3.32 9.69
C ALA A 201 -2.96 -3.21 10.16
N THR A 202 -3.89 -3.00 9.22
CA THR A 202 -5.33 -2.92 9.51
C THR A 202 -5.90 -4.19 10.14
N LYS A 203 -5.35 -5.36 9.79
CA LYS A 203 -5.73 -6.64 10.41
C LYS A 203 -4.99 -6.90 11.73
N SER A 204 -3.70 -6.58 11.76
CA SER A 204 -2.79 -7.04 12.80
C SER A 204 -2.66 -6.10 14.01
N LEU A 205 -2.90 -4.80 13.84
CA LEU A 205 -2.81 -3.83 14.93
C LEU A 205 -4.03 -3.92 15.85
N LYS A 206 -3.77 -3.85 17.15
CA LYS A 206 -4.80 -3.81 18.18
C LYS A 206 -5.09 -2.35 18.50
N TYR A 207 -6.08 -1.81 17.80
CA TYR A 207 -6.62 -0.51 18.13
C TYR A 207 -8.10 -0.50 17.80
N ASP A 208 -8.94 -0.30 18.83
CA ASP A 208 -10.37 -0.42 18.63
C ASP A 208 -10.88 0.63 17.66
N LYS A 209 -10.34 1.85 17.68
CA LYS A 209 -10.79 3.00 16.87
C LYS A 209 -10.15 3.09 15.47
N ILE A 210 -9.70 1.98 14.87
CA ILE A 210 -9.28 2.01 13.45
C ILE A 210 -10.51 2.37 12.60
N ALA A 211 -10.54 3.54 11.96
CA ALA A 211 -11.72 4.03 11.28
C ALA A 211 -11.88 3.44 9.88
N ALA A 212 -10.81 3.48 9.08
CA ALA A 212 -10.77 2.97 7.72
C ALA A 212 -9.32 2.80 7.23
N CYS A 213 -9.13 2.01 6.19
CA CYS A 213 -7.88 1.91 5.47
C CYS A 213 -8.06 2.38 4.03
N TYR A 214 -7.18 3.24 3.53
CA TYR A 214 -7.16 3.70 2.14
C TYR A 214 -5.86 3.25 1.48
N THR A 215 -5.96 2.53 0.36
CA THR A 215 -4.76 2.04 -0.35
C THR A 215 -4.77 2.47 -1.80
N PHE A 216 -3.59 2.81 -2.32
CA PHE A 216 -3.42 3.31 -3.70
C PHE A 216 -2.46 2.40 -4.45
N GLY A 217 -2.85 1.85 -5.60
CA GLY A 217 -1.95 1.01 -6.40
C GLY A 217 -1.45 -0.26 -5.68
N SER A 218 -2.07 -0.64 -4.56
CA SER A 218 -1.59 -1.76 -3.73
C SER A 218 -1.61 -3.09 -4.50
N PRO A 219 -0.72 -4.07 -4.25
CA PRO A 219 -0.84 -5.44 -4.77
C PRO A 219 -1.87 -6.29 -3.98
N ARG A 220 -2.12 -7.54 -4.37
CA ARG A 220 -2.90 -8.50 -3.56
C ARG A 220 -2.07 -8.99 -2.37
N VAL A 221 -2.67 -9.09 -1.18
CA VAL A 221 -1.95 -9.30 0.09
C VAL A 221 -2.05 -10.75 0.60
N GLY A 222 -3.22 -11.38 0.46
CA GLY A 222 -3.47 -12.71 0.99
C GLY A 222 -4.68 -13.37 0.34
N ASP A 223 -5.09 -14.51 0.91
CA ASP A 223 -6.29 -15.22 0.51
C ASP A 223 -7.56 -14.70 1.18
N GLU A 224 -8.72 -15.15 0.69
CA GLU A 224 -10.03 -14.74 1.21
C GLU A 224 -10.18 -15.05 2.69
N ILE A 225 -9.69 -16.21 3.12
CA ILE A 225 -9.71 -16.63 4.52
C ILE A 225 -8.88 -15.68 5.38
N TRP A 226 -7.74 -15.22 4.90
CA TRP A 226 -6.91 -14.25 5.60
C TRP A 226 -7.58 -12.88 5.65
N MET A 227 -8.38 -12.52 4.65
CA MET A 227 -9.11 -11.24 4.70
C MET A 227 -10.29 -11.29 5.68
N LEU A 228 -10.80 -12.48 6.00
CA LEU A 228 -11.77 -12.64 7.09
C LEU A 228 -11.16 -12.12 8.40
N GLY A 229 -11.96 -11.35 9.14
CA GLY A 229 -11.56 -10.75 10.42
C GLY A 229 -11.05 -9.31 10.32
N ILE A 230 -10.84 -8.76 9.12
CA ILE A 230 -10.64 -7.31 8.97
C ILE A 230 -11.96 -6.60 9.27
N LYS A 231 -12.05 -5.96 10.44
CA LYS A 231 -13.25 -5.23 10.88
C LYS A 231 -13.36 -3.84 10.25
N ALA A 232 -12.23 -3.22 9.93
CA ALA A 232 -12.21 -1.88 9.33
C ALA A 232 -12.62 -1.94 7.86
N PRO A 233 -13.37 -0.96 7.33
CA PRO A 233 -13.53 -0.84 5.90
C PRO A 233 -12.17 -0.54 5.25
N VAL A 234 -11.81 -1.34 4.25
CA VAL A 234 -10.63 -1.12 3.41
C VAL A 234 -11.12 -0.60 2.06
N TYR A 235 -10.67 0.57 1.65
CA TYR A 235 -10.97 1.20 0.38
C TYR A 235 -9.73 1.16 -0.50
N ARG A 236 -9.86 0.52 -1.67
CA ARG A 236 -8.73 0.23 -2.56
C ARG A 236 -8.88 0.97 -3.87
N ILE A 237 -8.05 1.99 -4.05
CA ILE A 237 -8.08 2.86 -5.22
C ILE A 237 -7.10 2.32 -6.25
N VAL A 238 -7.62 2.10 -7.45
CA VAL A 238 -6.90 1.48 -8.57
C VAL A 238 -6.96 2.41 -9.77
N ASN A 239 -5.82 2.83 -10.30
CA ASN A 239 -5.76 3.50 -11.59
C ASN A 239 -5.94 2.47 -12.71
N SER A 240 -6.84 2.72 -13.65
CA SER A 240 -7.26 1.71 -14.65
C SER A 240 -6.10 1.14 -15.48
N ALA A 241 -5.07 1.95 -15.74
CA ALA A 241 -3.86 1.56 -16.47
C ALA A 241 -2.70 1.04 -15.59
N ASP A 242 -2.88 0.97 -14.26
CA ASP A 242 -1.86 0.51 -13.33
C ASP A 242 -1.79 -1.03 -13.26
N PRO A 243 -0.66 -1.64 -13.70
CA PRO A 243 -0.50 -3.09 -13.71
C PRO A 243 -0.16 -3.69 -12.34
N VAL A 244 0.35 -2.91 -11.37
CA VAL A 244 0.76 -3.44 -10.06
C VAL A 244 -0.44 -3.99 -9.29
N THR A 245 -1.58 -3.33 -9.45
CA THR A 245 -2.84 -3.77 -8.84
C THR A 245 -3.37 -5.10 -9.38
N MET A 246 -2.78 -5.63 -10.46
CA MET A 246 -3.09 -6.96 -11.00
C MET A 246 -2.16 -8.05 -10.45
N LEU A 247 -1.16 -7.70 -9.63
CA LEU A 247 -0.16 -8.62 -9.08
C LEU A 247 -0.32 -8.80 -7.56
N PRO A 248 0.05 -9.97 -7.01
CA PRO A 248 0.06 -11.29 -7.67
C PRO A 248 -1.23 -11.54 -8.45
N PHE A 249 -1.20 -12.31 -9.54
CA PHE A 249 -2.40 -12.60 -10.33
C PHE A 249 -3.51 -13.15 -9.42
N GLY A 250 -4.76 -12.72 -9.65
CA GLY A 250 -5.88 -13.21 -8.85
C GLY A 250 -6.20 -14.66 -9.18
N THR A 251 -6.86 -15.36 -8.25
CA THR A 251 -7.24 -16.78 -8.36
C THR A 251 -7.78 -17.14 -9.75
N GLU A 252 -8.79 -16.40 -10.25
CA GLU A 252 -9.39 -16.65 -11.57
C GLU A 252 -8.39 -16.57 -12.74
N ALA A 253 -7.49 -15.59 -12.72
CA ALA A 253 -6.49 -15.42 -13.78
C ALA A 253 -5.43 -16.53 -13.71
N VAL A 254 -5.03 -16.94 -12.50
CA VAL A 254 -4.10 -18.06 -12.30
C VAL A 254 -4.73 -19.37 -12.73
N ASP A 255 -6.01 -19.58 -12.45
CA ASP A 255 -6.72 -20.81 -12.83
C ASP A 255 -6.85 -20.92 -14.36
N ILE A 256 -7.19 -19.82 -15.04
CA ILE A 256 -7.23 -19.77 -16.51
C ILE A 256 -5.83 -20.01 -17.09
N LEU A 257 -4.79 -19.34 -16.58
CA LEU A 257 -3.42 -19.52 -17.08
C LEU A 257 -2.93 -20.95 -16.85
N THR A 258 -3.16 -21.50 -15.66
CA THR A 258 -2.85 -22.89 -15.31
C THR A 258 -3.56 -23.85 -16.26
N PHE A 259 -4.86 -23.66 -16.53
CA PHE A 259 -5.60 -24.48 -17.48
C PHE A 259 -5.00 -24.42 -18.89
N LEU A 260 -4.68 -23.22 -19.39
CA LEU A 260 -4.07 -23.04 -20.71
C LEU A 260 -2.67 -23.66 -20.80
N PHE A 261 -1.83 -23.47 -19.77
CA PHE A 261 -0.46 -24.00 -19.77
C PHE A 261 -0.43 -25.53 -19.70
N ARG A 262 -1.46 -26.21 -19.18
CA ARG A 262 -1.56 -27.68 -19.24
C ARG A 262 -1.57 -28.24 -20.66
N PHE A 263 -1.93 -27.44 -21.67
CA PHE A 263 -1.90 -27.84 -23.08
C PHE A 263 -0.54 -27.61 -23.77
N VAL A 264 0.45 -27.00 -23.09
CA VAL A 264 1.79 -26.80 -23.65
C VAL A 264 2.64 -28.06 -23.42
N PRO A 265 3.10 -28.76 -24.48
CA PRO A 265 3.89 -29.98 -24.33
C PRO A 265 5.20 -29.74 -23.56
N TYR A 266 5.67 -30.76 -22.82
CA TYR A 266 6.94 -30.82 -22.08
C TYR A 266 7.11 -29.85 -20.89
N ILE A 267 6.79 -28.57 -21.06
CA ILE A 267 7.01 -27.52 -20.05
C ILE A 267 5.73 -27.07 -19.34
N GLY A 268 4.57 -27.34 -19.95
CA GLY A 268 3.27 -26.83 -19.49
C GLY A 268 2.90 -27.23 -18.08
N GLU A 269 3.11 -28.51 -17.72
CA GLU A 269 2.79 -29.00 -16.39
C GLU A 269 3.70 -28.43 -15.30
N LYS A 270 4.99 -28.20 -15.63
CA LYS A 270 5.95 -27.56 -14.72
C LYS A 270 5.57 -26.10 -14.45
N ILE A 271 5.18 -25.37 -15.50
CA ILE A 271 4.72 -23.97 -15.39
C ILE A 271 3.40 -23.91 -14.61
N SER A 272 2.46 -24.81 -14.90
CA SER A 272 1.16 -24.89 -14.22
C SER A 272 1.33 -25.12 -12.71
N ARG A 273 2.13 -26.13 -12.32
CA ARG A 273 2.43 -26.39 -10.90
C ARG A 273 3.11 -25.21 -10.22
N TYR A 274 4.02 -24.52 -10.91
CA TYR A 274 4.68 -23.32 -10.39
C TYR A 274 3.69 -22.17 -10.17
N LEU A 275 2.76 -21.95 -11.11
CA LEU A 275 1.70 -20.94 -10.99
C LEU A 275 0.75 -21.27 -9.83
N GLU A 276 0.28 -22.51 -9.74
CA GLU A 276 -0.57 -22.98 -8.64
C GLU A 276 0.12 -22.80 -7.28
N SER A 277 1.40 -23.21 -7.15
CA SER A 277 2.10 -23.20 -5.86
C SER A 277 2.48 -21.81 -5.35
N ASN A 278 2.63 -20.82 -6.24
CA ASN A 278 3.15 -19.50 -5.90
C ASN A 278 2.14 -18.36 -6.08
N PHE A 279 1.10 -18.53 -6.90
CA PHE A 279 0.19 -17.44 -7.24
C PHE A 279 -1.29 -17.78 -7.02
N SER A 280 -1.65 -19.04 -6.75
CA SER A 280 -3.04 -19.40 -6.45
C SER A 280 -3.50 -18.82 -5.10
N GLY A 281 -4.78 -18.46 -5.03
CA GLY A 281 -5.43 -18.07 -3.78
C GLY A 281 -5.28 -16.59 -3.41
N TYR A 282 -4.58 -15.75 -4.17
CA TYR A 282 -4.56 -14.32 -3.91
C TYR A 282 -5.88 -13.65 -4.30
N SER A 283 -6.47 -12.92 -3.36
CA SER A 283 -7.68 -12.13 -3.58
C SER A 283 -7.50 -10.67 -3.13
N HIS A 284 -8.42 -9.79 -3.56
CA HIS A 284 -8.39 -8.38 -3.19
C HIS A 284 -9.13 -8.15 -1.88
N ALA A 285 -8.48 -7.43 -0.95
CA ALA A 285 -9.12 -6.97 0.28
C ALA A 285 -9.87 -5.67 0.01
N GLY A 286 -11.11 -5.60 0.49
CA GLY A 286 -11.87 -4.36 0.59
C GLY A 286 -12.63 -3.93 -0.66
N TYR A 287 -13.22 -2.74 -0.56
CA TYR A 287 -14.04 -2.14 -1.59
C TYR A 287 -13.17 -1.46 -2.65
N MET A 288 -13.19 -2.00 -3.86
CA MET A 288 -12.45 -1.43 -4.98
C MET A 288 -13.13 -0.16 -5.50
N ARG A 289 -12.31 0.81 -5.90
CA ARG A 289 -12.68 2.04 -6.60
C ARG A 289 -11.67 2.26 -7.71
N TYR A 290 -12.16 2.62 -8.89
CA TYR A 290 -11.31 2.71 -10.08
C TYR A 290 -11.26 4.14 -10.59
N LEU A 291 -10.05 4.65 -10.77
CA LEU A 291 -9.80 5.91 -11.47
C LEU A 291 -9.81 5.64 -12.97
N THR A 292 -10.55 6.45 -13.72
CA THR A 292 -10.56 6.39 -15.19
C THR A 292 -9.20 6.79 -15.76
N ASN A 293 -8.91 6.29 -16.96
CA ASN A 293 -7.79 6.77 -17.74
C ASN A 293 -8.09 8.20 -18.24
N ILE A 294 -7.05 9.01 -18.33
CA ILE A 294 -7.10 10.39 -18.81
C ILE A 294 -6.04 10.55 -19.90
N GLU A 295 -6.21 11.55 -20.76
CA GLU A 295 -5.11 12.02 -21.59
C GLU A 295 -4.08 12.77 -20.72
N ASN A 296 -2.83 12.81 -21.15
CA ASN A 296 -1.74 13.36 -20.35
C ASN A 296 -2.05 14.82 -19.95
N GLY A 297 -2.10 15.09 -18.63
CA GLY A 297 -2.32 16.42 -18.09
C GLY A 297 -3.78 16.78 -17.79
N GLU A 298 -4.75 16.05 -18.35
CA GLU A 298 -6.19 16.33 -18.19
C GLU A 298 -6.77 15.69 -16.92
N PHE A 299 -6.16 15.97 -15.76
CA PHE A 299 -6.53 15.35 -14.48
C PHE A 299 -7.97 15.68 -14.05
N GLU A 300 -8.51 16.80 -14.50
CA GLU A 300 -9.88 17.21 -14.27
C GLU A 300 -10.91 16.26 -14.90
N LYS A 301 -10.57 15.55 -15.97
CA LYS A 301 -11.48 14.58 -16.61
C LYS A 301 -11.50 13.23 -15.88
N ALA A 302 -10.71 13.06 -14.82
CA ALA A 302 -10.71 11.83 -14.06
C ALA A 302 -12.03 11.64 -13.30
N GLU A 303 -12.52 10.40 -13.32
CA GLU A 303 -13.71 9.97 -12.59
C GLU A 303 -13.35 8.79 -11.68
N LEU A 304 -14.08 8.65 -10.57
CA LEU A 304 -14.00 7.51 -9.67
C LEU A 304 -15.23 6.62 -9.86
N VAL A 305 -15.03 5.43 -10.41
CA VAL A 305 -16.10 4.46 -10.67
C VAL A 305 -16.05 3.27 -9.72
N TYR A 306 -17.21 2.66 -9.46
CA TYR A 306 -17.35 1.54 -8.51
C TYR A 306 -16.81 0.22 -9.06
N SER A 307 -16.86 0.00 -10.37
CA SER A 307 -16.40 -1.23 -11.00
C SER A 307 -15.86 -0.99 -12.40
N VAL A 308 -14.87 -1.79 -12.78
CA VAL A 308 -14.34 -1.86 -14.15
C VAL A 308 -14.17 -3.34 -14.47
N SER A 309 -14.71 -3.79 -15.60
CA SER A 309 -14.58 -5.20 -15.99
C SER A 309 -13.12 -5.56 -16.24
N PHE A 310 -12.74 -6.78 -15.88
CA PHE A 310 -11.38 -7.30 -16.09
C PHE A 310 -10.93 -7.20 -17.55
N LEU A 311 -11.83 -7.57 -18.48
CA LEU A 311 -11.58 -7.45 -19.93
C LEU A 311 -11.36 -6.00 -20.37
N ARG A 312 -12.06 -5.03 -19.77
CA ARG A 312 -11.83 -3.60 -20.05
C ARG A 312 -10.46 -3.15 -19.57
N ARG A 313 -9.97 -3.67 -18.44
CA ARG A 313 -8.62 -3.37 -17.93
C ARG A 313 -7.54 -4.00 -18.80
N ILE A 314 -7.70 -5.27 -19.21
CA ILE A 314 -6.80 -5.92 -20.16
C ILE A 314 -6.81 -5.18 -21.49
N ARG A 315 -7.99 -4.86 -22.04
CA ARG A 315 -8.13 -4.11 -23.29
C ARG A 315 -7.48 -2.73 -23.18
N ALA A 316 -7.64 -2.02 -22.06
CA ALA A 316 -6.98 -0.74 -21.84
C ALA A 316 -5.45 -0.86 -21.77
N TYR A 317 -4.94 -1.95 -21.20
CA TYR A 317 -3.51 -2.26 -21.19
C TYR A 317 -2.98 -2.60 -22.59
N LEU A 318 -3.70 -3.44 -23.35
CA LEU A 318 -3.30 -3.92 -24.69
C LEU A 318 -3.49 -2.89 -25.80
N LEU A 319 -4.58 -2.09 -25.78
CA LEU A 319 -4.89 -1.08 -26.79
C LEU A 319 -4.14 0.24 -26.59
N ARG A 320 -3.05 0.26 -25.81
CA ARG A 320 -2.18 1.44 -25.66
C ARG A 320 -1.67 1.93 -27.02
N LYS A 321 -2.41 2.84 -27.67
CA LYS A 321 -1.93 3.80 -28.68
C LYS A 321 -1.02 4.84 -28.02
N MET A 322 0.04 4.42 -27.32
CA MET A 322 1.07 5.31 -26.76
C MET A 322 2.43 4.59 -26.71
N PRO A 323 3.54 5.33 -26.88
CA PRO A 323 4.89 4.78 -26.99
C PRO A 323 5.29 4.01 -25.72
N PHE A 324 6.08 2.96 -25.89
CA PHE A 324 6.48 1.95 -24.89
C PHE A 324 7.19 2.47 -23.61
N SER A 325 7.30 3.79 -23.38
CA SER A 325 8.23 4.37 -22.41
C SER A 325 7.72 4.68 -21.00
N SER A 326 6.43 4.52 -20.63
CA SER A 326 6.00 4.99 -19.29
C SER A 326 4.97 4.15 -18.52
N ILE A 327 5.13 2.82 -18.48
CA ILE A 327 4.48 1.96 -17.46
C ILE A 327 4.67 2.49 -16.00
N PRO A 328 5.80 3.13 -15.62
CA PRO A 328 5.98 3.71 -14.28
C PRO A 328 5.06 4.90 -13.96
N ALA A 329 4.54 5.64 -14.95
CA ALA A 329 3.80 6.88 -14.70
C ALA A 329 2.41 6.63 -14.12
N ASP A 330 1.67 5.63 -14.64
CA ASP A 330 0.31 5.33 -14.19
C ASP A 330 0.25 4.78 -12.75
N HIS A 331 1.35 4.20 -12.27
CA HIS A 331 1.50 3.73 -10.90
C HIS A 331 2.06 4.82 -9.95
N ALA A 332 2.44 6.00 -10.44
CA ALA A 332 2.97 7.04 -9.56
C ALA A 332 1.87 7.58 -8.62
N ILE A 333 2.14 7.63 -7.32
CA ILE A 333 1.20 8.17 -6.33
C ILE A 333 0.77 9.62 -6.65
N SER A 334 1.64 10.41 -7.26
CA SER A 334 1.32 11.77 -7.71
C SER A 334 0.22 11.82 -8.77
N VAL A 335 0.11 10.80 -9.62
CA VAL A 335 -1.00 10.66 -10.59
C VAL A 335 -2.30 10.35 -9.85
N TYR A 336 -2.29 9.44 -8.88
CA TYR A 336 -3.45 9.15 -8.04
C TYR A 336 -3.91 10.40 -7.29
N ARG A 337 -3.01 11.10 -6.59
CA ARG A 337 -3.31 12.32 -5.84
C ARG A 337 -3.91 13.40 -6.74
N LYS A 338 -3.30 13.68 -7.90
CA LYS A 338 -3.80 14.71 -8.82
C LYS A 338 -5.21 14.41 -9.34
N LYS A 339 -5.49 13.16 -9.73
CA LYS A 339 -6.85 12.75 -10.12
C LYS A 339 -7.84 12.92 -8.97
N LEU A 340 -7.48 12.44 -7.78
CA LEU A 340 -8.34 12.50 -6.59
C LEU A 340 -8.59 13.93 -6.11
N HIS A 341 -7.64 14.84 -6.28
CA HIS A 341 -7.82 16.27 -6.01
C HIS A 341 -9.02 16.84 -6.78
N PHE A 342 -9.05 16.66 -8.10
CA PHE A 342 -10.14 17.17 -8.93
C PHE A 342 -11.46 16.47 -8.63
N ILE A 343 -11.44 15.17 -8.36
CA ILE A 343 -12.65 14.41 -8.00
C ILE A 343 -13.24 14.91 -6.68
N ALA A 344 -12.40 15.06 -5.65
CA ALA A 344 -12.80 15.60 -4.36
C ALA A 344 -13.32 17.04 -4.49
N PHE A 345 -12.64 17.87 -5.28
CA PHE A 345 -13.08 19.24 -5.54
C PHE A 345 -14.45 19.28 -6.23
N LYS A 346 -14.62 18.60 -7.37
CA LYS A 346 -15.86 18.62 -8.16
C LYS A 346 -17.08 18.08 -7.42
N ARG A 347 -16.92 17.04 -6.60
CA ARG A 347 -18.03 16.37 -5.89
C ARG A 347 -18.47 17.10 -4.62
N ASN A 348 -17.75 18.16 -4.22
CA ASN A 348 -18.04 18.94 -3.02
C ASN A 348 -18.29 20.43 -3.35
N GLN A 349 -18.61 20.75 -4.61
CA GLN A 349 -19.12 22.06 -5.02
C GLN A 349 -20.63 22.19 -4.82
#